data_AF-A0A5N9HET2-F1
#
_entry.id   AF-A0A5N9HET2-F1
#
_cell.length_a   1.000
_cell.length_b   1.000
_cell.length_c   1.000
_cell.angle_alpha   90.00
_cell.angle_beta   90.00
_cell.angle_gamma   90.00
#
_symmetry.space_group_name_H-M   'P 1'
#
loop_
_entity.id
_entity.type
_entity.pdbx_description
1 polymer ?
#
loop_
_entity_poly.entity_id
_entity_poly.type
_entity_poly.pdbx_seq_one_letter_code
_entity_poly.pdbx_strand_id
1 'polypeptide(L)'
;MENQDRSTLEQIQEQFRRFPAPVADEFEKAQAKMPDNMEADSMVKWANAGVEIAEQTVRSWEAAAQYYKVSPQVISYMPFNYFMRWTQCGNDLCKESPTLATAYFEASPEAMSQLRSRHIEAWAALGNSLYKGTWKSSTLACKFFAYSPALMESLTFPELERFVSFLDALSHRSYDLAAECLALGQQIFPLIGDDKTAFIGLATALVDSGWREVKSFFESGAKALPKIDEDQRFRFLKIAERLVQGGGTNIPNVMLETSQALSEVDPEAHSRILTLSEALLEESPAAVPEFIKGCAQIMDRLSLAQVERWYEEGVNLLRQNPDGGLAFFKIESAHSESVLEALSSGVEFDRI
;
A
#
# COMPACT_ATOMS: atom_id res chain seq x y z
N MET A 1 -14.53 38.71 32.61
CA MET A 1 -14.36 38.91 31.16
C MET A 1 -13.04 39.63 30.98
N GLU A 2 -11.94 38.91 31.20
CA GLU A 2 -11.15 38.21 30.15
C GLU A 2 -10.36 39.20 29.29
N ASN A 3 -9.31 39.77 29.88
CA ASN A 3 -8.12 40.17 29.14
C ASN A 3 -7.27 38.91 29.00
N GLN A 4 -7.42 38.18 27.89
CA GLN A 4 -6.40 37.19 27.50
C GLN A 4 -5.18 37.96 26.99
N ASP A 5 -4.03 37.71 27.64
CA ASP A 5 -2.71 38.21 27.27
C ASP A 5 -2.48 38.01 25.76
N ARG A 6 -2.53 39.10 24.98
CA ARG A 6 -1.94 39.12 23.65
C ARG A 6 -0.43 39.21 23.85
N SER A 7 0.22 38.05 23.92
CA SER A 7 1.68 37.99 23.88
C SER A 7 2.16 38.64 22.59
N THR A 8 3.05 39.63 22.71
CA THR A 8 3.69 40.23 21.53
C THR A 8 4.73 39.27 20.98
N LEU A 9 5.03 39.36 19.69
CA LEU A 9 6.03 38.48 19.07
C LEU A 9 7.42 38.61 19.74
N GLU A 10 7.74 39.79 20.26
CA GLU A 10 8.94 40.06 21.07
C GLU A 10 8.94 39.26 22.39
N GLN A 11 7.80 39.16 23.07
CA GLN A 11 7.67 38.35 24.29
C GLN A 11 7.79 36.86 24.01
N ILE A 12 7.35 36.38 22.84
CA ILE A 12 7.51 34.98 22.43
C ILE A 12 8.99 34.68 22.13
N GLN A 13 9.68 35.59 21.44
CA GLN A 13 11.12 35.44 21.18
C GLN A 13 11.94 35.30 22.47
N GLU A 14 11.58 36.03 23.52
CA GLU A 14 12.22 35.91 24.83
C GLU A 14 12.01 34.52 25.47
N GLN A 15 10.87 33.87 25.22
CA GLN A 15 10.59 32.53 25.74
C GLN A 15 11.53 31.46 25.14
N PHE A 16 12.03 31.66 23.92
CA PHE A 16 12.94 30.70 23.28
C PHE A 16 14.26 30.50 24.03
N ARG A 17 14.67 31.45 24.89
CA ARG A 17 15.86 31.31 25.74
C ARG A 17 15.77 30.14 26.72
N ARG A 18 14.58 29.59 26.97
CA ARG A 18 14.34 28.44 27.83
C ARG A 18 14.54 27.09 27.12
N PHE A 19 14.61 27.09 25.78
CA PHE A 19 14.77 25.89 24.96
C PHE A 19 16.17 25.84 24.34
N PRO A 20 16.58 24.67 23.79
CA PRO A 20 17.80 24.57 23.01
C PRO A 20 17.83 25.52 21.80
N ALA A 21 19.01 25.99 21.44
CA ALA A 21 19.24 26.95 20.34
C ALA A 21 18.51 26.63 19.01
N PRO A 22 18.41 25.35 18.57
CA PRO A 22 17.70 25.03 17.32
C PRO A 22 16.25 25.53 17.24
N VAL A 23 15.55 25.68 18.37
CA VAL A 23 14.17 26.20 18.36
C VAL A 23 14.13 27.66 17.91
N ALA A 24 15.00 28.51 18.50
CA ALA A 24 15.11 29.91 18.13
C ALA A 24 15.63 30.07 16.69
N ASP A 25 16.67 29.32 16.33
CA ASP A 25 17.29 29.39 15.01
C ASP A 25 16.30 29.04 13.89
N GLU A 26 15.50 27.97 14.05
CA GLU A 26 14.49 27.59 13.05
C GLU A 26 13.29 28.53 13.05
N PHE A 27 12.90 29.09 14.20
CA PHE A 27 11.87 30.13 14.25
C PHE A 27 12.28 31.37 13.46
N GLU A 28 13.48 31.91 13.67
CA GLU A 28 13.98 33.11 12.99
C GLU A 28 14.08 32.89 11.47
N LYS A 29 14.63 31.74 11.05
CA LYS A 29 14.69 31.35 9.63
C LYS A 29 13.31 31.23 9.01
N ALA A 30 12.35 30.65 9.73
CA ALA A 30 10.99 30.46 9.26
C ALA A 30 10.24 31.79 9.18
N GLN A 31 10.39 32.65 10.19
CA GLN A 31 9.78 33.98 10.22
C GLN A 31 10.15 34.80 8.99
N ALA A 32 11.43 34.76 8.58
CA ALA A 32 11.92 35.47 7.39
C ALA A 32 11.34 34.93 6.05
N LYS A 33 10.72 33.74 6.06
CA LYS A 33 10.13 33.07 4.89
C LYS A 33 8.62 33.00 4.94
N MET A 34 8.00 33.46 6.03
CA MET A 34 6.54 33.48 6.13
C MET A 34 5.94 34.47 5.13
N PRO A 35 4.69 34.26 4.67
CA PRO A 35 4.05 35.17 3.74
C PRO A 35 3.95 36.61 4.29
N ASP A 36 4.43 37.59 3.53
CA ASP A 36 4.43 39.02 3.94
C ASP A 36 3.04 39.59 4.22
N ASN A 37 2.00 38.98 3.63
CA ASN A 37 0.60 39.39 3.79
C ASN A 37 -0.11 38.74 4.98
N MET A 38 0.61 37.98 5.81
CA MET A 38 0.05 37.32 6.98
C MET A 38 -0.32 38.35 8.06
N GLU A 39 -1.53 38.24 8.60
CA GLU A 39 -1.98 39.12 9.68
C GLU A 39 -1.11 38.94 10.93
N ALA A 40 -0.86 40.04 11.67
CA ALA A 40 -0.05 40.00 12.87
C ALA A 40 -0.58 39.02 13.95
N ASP A 41 -1.91 38.89 14.07
CA ASP A 41 -2.54 37.93 14.98
C ASP A 41 -2.25 36.47 14.56
N SER A 42 -2.24 36.18 13.26
CA SER A 42 -1.87 34.88 12.73
C SER A 42 -0.39 34.55 12.96
N MET A 43 0.50 35.53 12.81
CA MET A 43 1.93 35.37 13.11
C MET A 43 2.15 35.03 14.59
N VAL A 44 1.46 35.72 15.49
CA VAL A 44 1.49 35.45 16.94
C VAL A 44 0.93 34.06 17.26
N LYS A 45 -0.16 33.63 16.62
CA LYS A 45 -0.74 32.29 16.80
C LYS A 45 0.23 31.19 16.36
N TRP A 46 0.87 31.34 15.21
CA TRP A 46 1.89 30.41 14.72
C TRP A 46 3.08 30.32 15.69
N ALA A 47 3.60 31.47 16.13
CA ALA A 47 4.73 31.54 17.06
C ALA A 47 4.39 30.93 18.43
N ASN A 48 3.20 31.19 18.98
CA ASN A 48 2.79 30.59 20.24
C ASN A 48 2.59 29.07 20.13
N ALA A 49 2.07 28.58 19.00
CA ALA A 49 1.83 27.15 18.84
C ALA A 49 3.13 26.33 18.84
N GLY A 50 4.23 26.85 18.28
CA GLY A 50 5.52 26.18 18.36
C GLY A 50 6.12 26.20 19.77
N VAL A 51 5.88 27.25 20.56
CA VAL A 51 6.21 27.26 22.00
C VAL A 51 5.40 26.19 22.75
N GLU A 52 4.09 26.13 22.52
CA GLU A 52 3.22 25.13 23.14
C GLU A 52 3.70 23.69 22.85
N ILE A 53 4.14 23.41 21.62
CA ILE A 53 4.74 22.12 21.26
C ILE A 53 6.04 21.88 22.06
N ALA A 54 6.92 22.88 22.15
CA ALA A 54 8.19 22.75 22.86
C ALA A 54 8.03 22.47 24.37
N GLU A 55 6.94 22.93 24.97
CA GLU A 55 6.67 22.82 26.41
C GLU A 55 6.11 21.46 26.86
N GLN A 56 5.65 20.60 25.94
CA GLN A 56 4.96 19.35 26.33
C GLN A 56 5.83 18.42 27.17
N THR A 57 7.10 18.25 26.80
CA THR A 57 8.07 17.38 27.48
C THR A 57 9.49 17.87 27.21
N VAL A 58 10.48 17.38 27.97
CA VAL A 58 11.90 17.75 27.86
C VAL A 58 12.49 17.54 26.44
N ARG A 59 11.95 16.62 25.63
CA ARG A 59 12.42 16.39 24.24
C ARG A 59 11.54 17.01 23.16
N SER A 60 10.44 17.67 23.51
CA SER A 60 9.47 18.20 22.53
C SER A 60 10.00 19.38 21.73
N TRP A 61 11.12 19.98 22.16
CA TRP A 61 11.82 21.00 21.40
C TRP A 61 12.24 20.52 20.00
N GLU A 62 12.51 19.23 19.78
CA GLU A 62 12.83 18.67 18.46
C GLU A 62 11.64 18.81 17.50
N ALA A 63 10.44 18.48 17.98
CA ALA A 63 9.20 18.63 17.23
C ALA A 63 8.88 20.10 16.96
N ALA A 64 9.11 20.99 17.92
CA ALA A 64 8.91 22.43 17.75
C ALA A 64 9.89 23.05 16.73
N ALA A 65 11.17 22.70 16.79
CA ALA A 65 12.15 23.15 15.81
C ALA A 65 11.77 22.66 14.39
N GLN A 66 11.35 21.40 14.28
CA GLN A 66 10.89 20.84 13.01
C GLN A 66 9.60 21.52 12.52
N TYR A 67 8.64 21.79 13.41
CA TYR A 67 7.42 22.55 13.11
C TYR A 67 7.74 23.90 12.47
N TYR A 68 8.61 24.70 13.10
CA TYR A 68 8.99 26.00 12.53
C TYR A 68 9.68 25.85 11.19
N LYS A 69 10.65 24.94 11.09
CA LYS A 69 11.42 24.69 9.86
C LYS A 69 10.52 24.43 8.65
N VAL A 70 9.45 23.64 8.81
CA VAL A 70 8.57 23.27 7.69
C VAL A 70 7.38 24.20 7.49
N SER A 71 7.04 25.02 8.49
CA SER A 71 5.86 25.88 8.47
C SER A 71 5.73 26.78 7.23
N PRO A 72 6.78 27.48 6.75
CA PRO A 72 6.68 28.34 5.56
C PRO A 72 6.29 27.58 4.29
N GLN A 73 6.71 26.32 4.16
CA GLN A 73 6.33 25.49 3.02
C GLN A 73 4.90 24.97 3.18
N VAL A 74 4.55 24.47 4.37
CA VAL A 74 3.22 23.88 4.63
C VAL A 74 2.10 24.92 4.49
N ILE A 75 2.29 26.14 5.00
CA ILE A 75 1.28 27.21 4.90
C ILE A 75 0.99 27.62 3.45
N SER A 76 1.93 27.38 2.52
CA SER A 76 1.72 27.68 1.10
C SER A 76 0.71 26.75 0.40
N TYR A 77 0.43 25.57 0.99
CA TYR A 77 -0.49 24.59 0.41
C TYR A 77 -1.94 24.72 0.89
N MET A 78 -2.21 25.55 1.91
CA MET A 78 -3.53 25.58 2.53
C MET A 78 -3.88 26.92 3.19
N PRO A 79 -5.18 27.24 3.30
CA PRO A 79 -5.63 28.37 4.11
C PRO A 79 -5.22 28.26 5.58
N PHE A 80 -5.03 29.41 6.25
CA PHE A 80 -4.50 29.48 7.61
C PHE A 80 -5.30 28.66 8.65
N ASN A 81 -6.62 28.52 8.50
CA ASN A 81 -7.42 27.69 9.40
C ASN A 81 -7.07 26.19 9.31
N TYR A 82 -6.72 25.69 8.12
CA TYR A 82 -6.24 24.32 7.95
C TYR A 82 -4.79 24.17 8.42
N PHE A 83 -3.97 25.20 8.23
CA PHE A 83 -2.61 25.24 8.79
C PHE A 83 -2.62 25.14 10.33
N MET A 84 -3.56 25.80 10.99
CA MET A 84 -3.73 25.66 12.45
C MET A 84 -4.27 24.28 12.85
N ARG A 85 -5.10 23.64 12.02
CA ARG A 85 -5.51 22.23 12.26
C ARG A 85 -4.32 21.27 12.14
N TRP A 86 -3.49 21.44 11.11
CA TRP A 86 -2.23 20.70 10.95
C TRP A 86 -1.31 20.88 12.17
N THR A 87 -1.18 22.12 12.65
CA THR A 87 -0.43 22.45 13.86
C THR A 87 -0.99 21.71 15.07
N GLN A 88 -2.32 21.73 15.26
CA GLN A 88 -2.98 21.05 16.37
C GLN A 88 -2.76 19.54 16.33
N CYS A 89 -2.87 18.90 15.16
CA CYS A 89 -2.58 17.49 14.99
C CYS A 89 -1.15 17.14 15.43
N GLY A 90 -0.16 17.94 15.04
CA GLY A 90 1.22 17.74 15.46
C GLY A 90 1.44 17.96 16.96
N ASN A 91 0.76 18.94 17.56
CA ASN A 91 0.76 19.14 19.02
C ASN A 91 0.15 17.95 19.77
N ASP A 92 -0.97 17.42 19.30
CA ASP A 92 -1.62 16.26 19.91
C ASP A 92 -0.76 14.99 19.76
N LEU A 93 -0.12 14.79 18.61
CA LEU A 93 0.89 13.75 18.44
C LEU A 93 2.09 13.94 19.39
N CYS A 94 2.48 15.19 19.67
CA CYS A 94 3.62 15.49 20.54
C CYS A 94 3.34 15.14 22.00
N LYS A 95 2.08 15.29 22.45
CA LYS A 95 1.61 14.85 23.77
C LYS A 95 1.72 13.33 23.93
N GLU A 96 1.41 12.58 22.87
CA GLU A 96 1.56 11.12 22.84
C GLU A 96 3.04 10.73 22.76
N SER A 97 3.80 11.35 21.85
CA SER A 97 5.22 11.08 21.64
C SER A 97 5.90 12.18 20.82
N PRO A 98 6.94 12.85 21.37
CA PRO A 98 7.70 13.86 20.61
C PRO A 98 8.30 13.33 19.31
N THR A 99 8.75 12.07 19.28
CA THR A 99 9.34 11.47 18.07
C THR A 99 8.31 11.28 16.95
N LEU A 100 7.06 10.98 17.29
CA LEU A 100 5.96 10.93 16.31
C LEU A 100 5.67 12.31 15.72
N ALA A 101 5.58 13.34 16.57
CA ALA A 101 5.34 14.69 16.10
C ALA A 101 6.46 15.20 15.18
N THR A 102 7.73 14.91 15.52
CA THR A 102 8.87 15.23 14.63
C THR A 102 8.72 14.55 13.28
N ALA A 103 8.41 13.25 13.23
CA ALA A 103 8.22 12.52 11.97
C ALA A 103 7.02 13.04 11.15
N TYR A 104 5.92 13.38 11.83
CA TYR A 104 4.75 14.02 11.20
C TYR A 104 5.12 15.35 10.55
N PHE A 105 5.78 16.25 11.28
CA PHE A 105 6.20 17.55 10.76
C PHE A 105 7.24 17.40 9.64
N GLU A 106 8.18 16.46 9.77
CA GLU A 106 9.18 16.18 8.74
C GLU A 106 8.58 15.72 7.41
N ALA A 107 7.59 14.82 7.45
CA ALA A 107 6.90 14.34 6.24
C ALA A 107 5.87 15.33 5.68
N SER A 108 5.46 16.34 6.46
CA SER A 108 4.34 17.22 6.12
C SER A 108 4.49 18.00 4.82
N PRO A 109 5.65 18.60 4.47
CA PRO A 109 5.77 19.36 3.22
C PRO A 109 5.45 18.55 1.97
N GLU A 110 5.91 17.31 1.93
CA GLU A 110 5.68 16.42 0.79
C GLU A 110 4.27 15.85 0.83
N ALA A 111 3.79 15.41 2.01
CA ALA A 111 2.43 14.91 2.18
C ALA A 111 1.38 15.96 1.80
N MET A 112 1.53 17.22 2.22
CA MET A 112 0.59 18.30 1.92
C MET A 112 0.58 18.73 0.46
N SER A 113 1.62 18.42 -0.31
CA SER A 113 1.61 18.62 -1.76
C SER A 113 0.68 17.66 -2.50
N GLN A 114 0.35 16.53 -1.88
CA GLN A 114 -0.49 15.46 -2.44
C GLN A 114 -1.86 15.36 -1.76
N LEU A 115 -1.93 15.72 -0.47
CA LEU A 115 -3.09 15.54 0.38
C LEU A 115 -4.01 16.77 0.34
N ARG A 116 -5.32 16.55 0.14
CA ARG A 116 -6.31 17.63 0.33
C ARG A 116 -6.39 18.00 1.81
N SER A 117 -6.50 19.29 2.13
CA SER A 117 -6.49 19.80 3.52
C SER A 117 -7.55 19.18 4.44
N ARG A 118 -8.67 18.69 3.90
CA ARG A 118 -9.69 17.97 4.68
C ARG A 118 -9.22 16.64 5.29
N HIS A 119 -8.16 16.05 4.77
CA HIS A 119 -7.63 14.76 5.20
C HIS A 119 -6.48 14.88 6.20
N ILE A 120 -6.07 16.10 6.59
CA ILE A 120 -4.96 16.34 7.54
C ILE A 120 -5.18 15.60 8.86
N GLU A 121 -6.37 15.76 9.44
CA GLU A 121 -6.74 15.15 10.72
C GLU A 121 -6.76 13.62 10.61
N ALA A 122 -7.32 13.09 9.52
CA ALA A 122 -7.36 11.66 9.26
C ALA A 122 -5.94 11.08 9.08
N TRP A 123 -5.06 11.76 8.34
CA TRP A 123 -3.68 11.31 8.14
C TRP A 123 -2.88 11.28 9.44
N ALA A 124 -3.03 12.31 10.30
CA ALA A 124 -2.44 12.30 11.64
C ALA A 124 -2.98 11.15 12.50
N ALA A 125 -4.30 10.90 12.44
CA ALA A 125 -4.94 9.80 13.16
C ALA A 125 -4.46 8.41 12.70
N LEU A 126 -4.19 8.23 11.40
CA LEU A 126 -3.60 6.99 10.88
C LEU A 126 -2.25 6.71 11.52
N GLY A 127 -1.33 7.68 11.53
CA GLY A 127 -0.02 7.51 12.17
C GLY A 127 -0.13 7.29 13.68
N ASN A 128 -1.02 8.03 14.36
CA ASN A 128 -1.27 7.84 15.79
C ASN A 128 -1.81 6.44 16.10
N SER A 129 -2.69 5.90 15.25
CA SER A 129 -3.31 4.58 15.47
C SER A 129 -2.29 3.45 15.52
N LEU A 130 -1.16 3.57 14.82
CA LEU A 130 -0.07 2.59 14.83
C LEU A 130 0.80 2.66 16.09
N TYR A 131 0.69 3.73 16.89
CA TYR A 131 1.43 3.90 18.13
C TYR A 131 0.65 3.35 19.33
N LYS A 132 1.31 2.50 20.12
CA LYS A 132 0.73 1.81 21.28
C LYS A 132 1.59 1.98 22.53
N GLY A 133 2.34 3.08 22.63
CA GLY A 133 3.18 3.38 23.81
C GLY A 133 4.53 2.66 23.88
N THR A 134 4.91 1.87 22.86
CA THR A 134 6.19 1.13 22.84
C THR A 134 7.16 1.69 21.80
N TRP A 135 8.46 1.49 22.00
CA TRP A 135 9.49 1.90 21.02
C TRP A 135 9.30 1.24 19.64
N LYS A 136 8.83 -0.02 19.60
CA LYS A 136 8.52 -0.73 18.34
C LYS A 136 7.34 -0.09 17.61
N SER A 137 6.23 0.17 18.33
CA SER A 137 5.08 0.87 17.76
C SER A 137 5.40 2.30 17.33
N SER A 138 6.29 2.99 18.05
CA SER A 138 6.79 4.31 17.67
C SER A 138 7.60 4.25 16.38
N THR A 139 8.46 3.25 16.23
CA THR A 139 9.24 3.04 15.00
C THR A 139 8.32 2.79 13.80
N LEU A 140 7.27 1.99 13.95
CA LEU A 140 6.28 1.74 12.90
C LEU A 140 5.53 3.03 12.51
N ALA A 141 5.01 3.78 13.49
CA ALA A 141 4.30 5.04 13.26
C ALA A 141 5.19 6.11 12.59
N CYS A 142 6.44 6.27 13.04
CA CYS A 142 7.39 7.19 12.42
C CYS A 142 7.71 6.80 10.97
N LYS A 143 7.93 5.50 10.70
CA LYS A 143 8.11 5.01 9.34
C LYS A 143 6.88 5.25 8.47
N PHE A 144 5.68 5.10 9.02
CA PHE A 144 4.45 5.40 8.29
C PHE A 144 4.42 6.85 7.81
N PHE A 145 4.72 7.82 8.68
CA PHE A 145 4.79 9.22 8.26
C PHE A 145 5.87 9.44 7.21
N ALA A 146 7.07 8.91 7.42
CA ALA A 146 8.18 9.04 6.48
C ALA A 146 7.87 8.46 5.08
N TYR A 147 7.08 7.38 5.00
CA TYR A 147 6.76 6.71 3.74
C TYR A 147 5.41 7.15 3.14
N SER A 148 4.59 7.87 3.90
CA SER A 148 3.26 8.34 3.48
C SER A 148 3.28 9.11 2.16
N PRO A 149 4.21 10.06 1.91
CA PRO A 149 4.21 10.80 0.65
C PRO A 149 4.36 9.89 -0.58
N ALA A 150 5.36 9.01 -0.61
CA ALA A 150 5.54 8.06 -1.71
C ALA A 150 4.38 7.06 -1.84
N LEU A 151 3.74 6.67 -0.72
CA LEU A 151 2.55 5.83 -0.76
C LEU A 151 1.37 6.56 -1.40
N MET A 152 1.18 7.85 -1.12
CA MET A 152 0.09 8.67 -1.68
C MET A 152 0.23 8.94 -3.18
N GLU A 153 1.43 8.77 -3.77
CA GLU A 153 1.61 8.81 -5.23
C GLU A 153 0.90 7.66 -5.94
N SER A 154 0.69 6.54 -5.23
CA SER A 154 0.10 5.31 -5.80
C SER A 154 -1.26 4.95 -5.18
N LEU A 155 -1.51 5.32 -3.92
CA LEU A 155 -2.73 5.01 -3.19
C LEU A 155 -3.68 6.19 -3.15
N THR A 156 -4.96 5.93 -3.39
CA THR A 156 -6.02 6.83 -2.95
C THR A 156 -6.08 6.89 -1.41
N PHE A 157 -6.62 7.96 -0.85
CA PHE A 157 -6.72 8.09 0.61
C PHE A 157 -7.48 6.93 1.29
N PRO A 158 -8.62 6.43 0.74
CA PRO A 158 -9.29 5.25 1.30
C PRO A 158 -8.45 3.96 1.21
N GLU A 159 -7.62 3.80 0.18
CA GLU A 159 -6.70 2.66 0.11
C GLU A 159 -5.57 2.78 1.14
N LEU A 160 -5.08 4.00 1.41
CA LEU A 160 -4.13 4.25 2.50
C LEU A 160 -4.73 3.91 3.87
N GLU A 161 -5.98 4.28 4.14
CA GLU A 161 -6.69 3.92 5.38
C GLU A 161 -6.80 2.40 5.54
N ARG A 162 -7.12 1.67 4.46
CA ARG A 162 -7.15 0.20 4.47
C ARG A 162 -5.78 -0.39 4.70
N PHE A 163 -4.75 0.16 4.06
CA PHE A 163 -3.39 -0.32 4.23
C PHE A 163 -2.89 -0.13 5.67
N VAL A 164 -3.18 1.01 6.29
CA VAL A 164 -2.87 1.25 7.71
C VAL A 164 -3.66 0.30 8.63
N SER A 165 -4.93 0.03 8.32
CA SER A 165 -5.73 -0.95 9.07
C SER A 165 -5.12 -2.35 9.00
N PHE A 166 -4.63 -2.76 7.82
CA PHE A 166 -3.85 -3.98 7.64
C PHE A 166 -2.56 -3.99 8.48
N LEU A 167 -1.79 -2.89 8.46
CA LEU A 167 -0.54 -2.77 9.22
C LEU A 167 -0.80 -2.84 10.74
N ASP A 168 -1.86 -2.21 11.23
CA ASP A 168 -2.26 -2.29 12.64
C ASP A 168 -2.60 -3.74 13.01
N ALA A 169 -3.42 -4.43 12.22
CA ALA A 169 -3.75 -5.84 12.44
C ALA A 169 -2.50 -6.73 12.46
N LEU A 170 -1.57 -6.55 11.52
CA LEU A 170 -0.32 -7.30 11.47
C LEU A 170 0.61 -6.98 12.65
N SER A 171 0.62 -5.73 13.12
CA SER A 171 1.47 -5.29 14.23
C SER A 171 1.14 -5.98 15.56
N HIS A 172 -0.12 -6.41 15.75
CA HIS A 172 -0.54 -7.22 16.90
C HIS A 172 0.16 -8.58 16.94
N ARG A 173 0.65 -9.07 15.79
CA ARG A 173 1.48 -10.28 15.68
C ARG A 173 2.97 -9.94 15.66
N SER A 174 3.38 -8.96 14.87
CA SER A 174 4.77 -8.54 14.73
C SER A 174 4.91 -7.12 14.16
N TYR A 175 5.39 -6.18 14.99
CA TYR A 175 5.76 -4.83 14.53
C TYR A 175 6.87 -4.83 13.48
N ASP A 176 7.83 -5.74 13.60
CA ASP A 176 8.97 -5.83 12.68
C ASP A 176 8.46 -6.21 11.28
N LEU A 177 7.53 -7.17 11.21
CA LEU A 177 6.91 -7.59 9.96
C LEU A 177 5.99 -6.51 9.37
N ALA A 178 5.22 -5.82 10.21
CA ALA A 178 4.41 -4.68 9.76
C ALA A 178 5.29 -3.57 9.16
N ALA A 179 6.42 -3.25 9.80
CA ALA A 179 7.36 -2.25 9.28
C ALA A 179 8.02 -2.68 7.95
N GLU A 180 8.30 -3.97 7.77
CA GLU A 180 8.78 -4.52 6.50
C GLU A 180 7.70 -4.44 5.40
N CYS A 181 6.45 -4.81 5.71
CA CYS A 181 5.35 -4.74 4.75
C CYS A 181 5.03 -3.29 4.36
N LEU A 182 5.14 -2.34 5.29
CA LEU A 182 5.05 -0.92 5.02
C LEU A 182 6.09 -0.46 3.97
N ALA A 183 7.34 -0.90 4.10
CA ALA A 183 8.40 -0.60 3.14
C ALA A 183 8.16 -1.26 1.78
N LEU A 184 7.69 -2.52 1.77
CA LEU A 184 7.35 -3.24 0.54
C LEU A 184 6.14 -2.60 -0.17
N GLY A 185 5.21 -2.00 0.59
CA GLY A 185 4.07 -1.24 0.06
C GLY A 185 4.49 -0.19 -0.98
N GLN A 186 5.56 0.57 -0.69
CA GLN A 186 6.08 1.59 -1.61
C GLN A 186 6.55 1.01 -2.95
N GLN A 187 6.97 -0.25 -2.97
CA GLN A 187 7.47 -0.91 -4.17
C GLN A 187 6.35 -1.58 -4.96
N ILE A 188 5.39 -2.21 -4.27
CA ILE A 188 4.38 -3.04 -4.92
C ILE A 188 3.18 -2.23 -5.44
N PHE A 189 2.74 -1.19 -4.73
CA PHE A 189 1.55 -0.45 -5.13
C PHE A 189 1.66 0.19 -6.52
N PRO A 190 2.81 0.77 -6.93
CA PRO A 190 2.99 1.25 -8.30
C PRO A 190 2.84 0.15 -9.37
N LEU A 191 3.11 -1.11 -9.04
CA LEU A 191 3.07 -2.22 -10.01
C LEU A 191 1.65 -2.73 -10.26
N ILE A 192 0.73 -2.59 -9.29
CA ILE A 192 -0.60 -3.20 -9.34
C ILE A 192 -1.48 -2.57 -10.42
N GLY A 193 -1.30 -1.27 -10.71
CA GLY A 193 -2.23 -0.49 -11.53
C GLY A 193 -3.45 -0.05 -10.72
N ASP A 194 -4.64 -0.18 -11.29
CA ASP A 194 -5.88 0.27 -10.68
C ASP A 194 -6.43 -0.70 -9.61
N ASP A 195 -7.11 -0.13 -8.62
CA ASP A 195 -7.76 -0.83 -7.49
C ASP A 195 -6.83 -1.73 -6.65
N LYS A 196 -6.11 -1.10 -5.72
CA LYS A 196 -5.19 -1.77 -4.78
C LYS A 196 -5.94 -2.41 -3.62
N THR A 197 -7.26 -2.25 -3.56
CA THR A 197 -8.12 -2.81 -2.50
C THR A 197 -8.05 -4.34 -2.49
N ALA A 198 -8.01 -4.99 -3.66
CA ALA A 198 -7.91 -6.45 -3.77
C ALA A 198 -6.63 -6.99 -3.14
N PHE A 199 -5.50 -6.33 -3.42
CA PHE A 199 -4.20 -6.70 -2.87
C PHE A 199 -4.16 -6.55 -1.34
N ILE A 200 -4.66 -5.41 -0.83
CA ILE A 200 -4.71 -5.14 0.62
C ILE A 200 -5.68 -6.11 1.30
N GLY A 201 -6.81 -6.42 0.68
CA GLY A 201 -7.79 -7.41 1.18
C GLY A 201 -7.16 -8.80 1.30
N LEU A 202 -6.41 -9.23 0.29
CA LEU A 202 -5.68 -10.50 0.30
C LEU A 202 -4.59 -10.54 1.38
N ALA A 203 -3.79 -9.49 1.48
CA ALA A 203 -2.78 -9.35 2.53
C ALA A 203 -3.42 -9.42 3.93
N THR A 204 -4.60 -8.82 4.10
CA THR A 204 -5.36 -8.83 5.36
C THR A 204 -5.88 -10.23 5.69
N ALA A 205 -6.43 -10.96 4.72
CA ALA A 205 -6.87 -12.34 4.92
C ALA A 205 -5.72 -13.27 5.36
N LEU A 206 -4.51 -13.05 4.84
CA LEU A 206 -3.32 -13.80 5.23
C LEU A 206 -2.86 -13.52 6.67
N VAL A 207 -3.23 -12.38 7.27
CA VAL A 207 -2.89 -12.10 8.69
C VAL A 207 -3.54 -13.12 9.62
N ASP A 208 -4.76 -13.56 9.31
CA ASP A 208 -5.52 -14.50 10.16
C ASP A 208 -5.09 -15.95 9.95
N SER A 209 -4.85 -16.36 8.71
CA SER A 209 -4.54 -17.75 8.35
C SER A 209 -3.03 -18.08 8.39
N GLY A 210 -2.17 -17.11 8.12
CA GLY A 210 -0.75 -17.37 7.84
C GLY A 210 0.15 -16.14 7.90
N TRP A 211 0.08 -15.33 8.97
CA TRP A 211 0.77 -14.03 9.05
C TRP A 211 2.28 -14.06 8.71
N ARG A 212 2.97 -15.20 8.90
CA ARG A 212 4.39 -15.37 8.54
C ARG A 212 4.64 -15.32 7.03
N GLU A 213 3.64 -15.61 6.22
CA GLU A 213 3.70 -15.59 4.76
C GLU A 213 3.38 -14.20 4.17
N VAL A 214 2.97 -13.23 4.99
CA VAL A 214 2.57 -11.91 4.47
C VAL A 214 3.74 -11.20 3.79
N LYS A 215 4.96 -11.29 4.33
CA LYS A 215 6.14 -10.73 3.66
C LYS A 215 6.43 -11.42 2.33
N SER A 216 6.45 -12.76 2.32
CA SER A 216 6.70 -13.50 1.07
C SER A 216 5.61 -13.23 0.05
N PHE A 217 4.36 -12.99 0.47
CA PHE A 217 3.29 -12.54 -0.41
C PHE A 217 3.60 -11.19 -1.08
N PHE A 218 4.06 -10.17 -0.33
CA PHE A 218 4.48 -8.89 -0.90
C PHE A 218 5.69 -9.05 -1.84
N GLU A 219 6.71 -9.81 -1.45
CA GLU A 219 7.89 -10.06 -2.27
C GLU A 219 7.56 -10.83 -3.56
N SER A 220 6.69 -11.83 -3.47
CA SER A 220 6.19 -12.59 -4.62
C SER A 220 5.36 -11.69 -5.54
N GLY A 221 4.47 -10.86 -4.99
CA GLY A 221 3.70 -9.90 -5.77
C GLY A 221 4.59 -8.94 -6.57
N ALA A 222 5.64 -8.39 -5.93
CA ALA A 222 6.57 -7.49 -6.60
C ALA A 222 7.36 -8.16 -7.75
N LYS A 223 7.58 -9.48 -7.67
CA LYS A 223 8.23 -10.28 -8.73
C LYS A 223 7.25 -10.77 -9.79
N ALA A 224 6.01 -11.04 -9.41
CA ALA A 224 4.98 -11.63 -10.27
C ALA A 224 4.32 -10.58 -11.16
N LEU A 225 3.92 -9.43 -10.60
CA LEU A 225 3.15 -8.41 -11.32
C LEU A 225 3.82 -7.89 -12.60
N PRO A 226 5.15 -7.64 -12.66
CA PRO A 226 5.81 -7.19 -13.89
C PRO A 226 5.74 -8.19 -15.05
N LYS A 227 5.45 -9.47 -14.77
CA LYS A 227 5.29 -10.52 -15.79
C LYS A 227 3.89 -10.57 -16.38
N ILE A 228 2.95 -9.84 -15.78
CA ILE A 228 1.56 -9.80 -16.19
C ILE A 228 1.34 -8.50 -16.95
N ASP A 229 0.68 -8.63 -18.09
CA ASP A 229 0.10 -7.52 -18.85
C ASP A 229 -0.63 -6.55 -17.89
N GLU A 230 -0.41 -5.25 -18.10
CA GLU A 230 -0.80 -4.20 -17.13
C GLU A 230 -2.29 -4.20 -16.84
N ASP A 231 -3.12 -4.34 -17.87
CA ASP A 231 -4.59 -4.36 -17.78
C ASP A 231 -5.12 -5.62 -17.07
N GLN A 232 -4.28 -6.64 -16.92
CA GLN A 232 -4.64 -7.95 -16.36
C GLN A 232 -4.17 -8.16 -14.92
N ARG A 233 -3.33 -7.26 -14.37
CA ARG A 233 -2.77 -7.38 -13.01
C ARG A 233 -3.83 -7.42 -11.93
N PHE A 234 -4.87 -6.60 -12.04
CA PHE A 234 -6.00 -6.61 -11.10
C PHE A 234 -6.71 -7.97 -11.07
N ARG A 235 -6.99 -8.53 -12.25
CA ARG A 235 -7.68 -9.83 -12.39
C ARG A 235 -6.82 -10.98 -11.85
N PHE A 236 -5.52 -10.94 -12.14
CA PHE A 236 -4.54 -11.88 -11.57
C PHE A 236 -4.57 -11.87 -10.03
N LEU A 237 -4.59 -10.69 -9.41
CA LEU A 237 -4.68 -10.56 -7.96
C LEU A 237 -6.04 -11.01 -7.41
N LYS A 238 -7.14 -10.77 -8.13
CA LYS A 238 -8.46 -11.27 -7.77
C LYS A 238 -8.53 -12.80 -7.78
N ILE A 239 -7.89 -13.44 -8.75
CA ILE A 239 -7.77 -14.90 -8.76
C ILE A 239 -7.00 -15.38 -7.54
N ALA A 240 -5.84 -14.79 -7.21
CA ALA A 240 -5.07 -15.13 -6.02
C ALA A 240 -5.89 -14.92 -4.72
N GLU A 241 -6.69 -13.86 -4.65
CA GLU A 241 -7.58 -13.58 -3.51
C GLU A 241 -8.61 -14.69 -3.33
N ARG A 242 -9.25 -15.12 -4.41
CA ARG A 242 -10.24 -16.20 -4.40
C ARG A 242 -9.63 -17.57 -4.10
N LEU A 243 -8.40 -17.82 -4.54
CA LEU A 243 -7.67 -19.04 -4.17
C LEU A 243 -7.44 -19.12 -2.66
N VAL A 244 -7.05 -18.01 -2.01
CA VAL A 244 -6.94 -17.94 -0.54
C VAL A 244 -8.28 -18.19 0.13
N GLN A 245 -9.33 -17.51 -0.32
CA GLN A 245 -10.68 -17.66 0.26
C GLN A 245 -11.23 -19.09 0.10
N GLY A 246 -10.84 -19.79 -0.97
CA GLY A 246 -11.14 -21.20 -1.22
C GLY A 246 -10.29 -22.19 -0.41
N GLY A 247 -9.44 -21.73 0.51
CA GLY A 247 -8.58 -22.59 1.34
C GLY A 247 -7.26 -23.01 0.68
N GLY A 248 -6.87 -22.36 -0.42
CA GLY A 248 -5.58 -22.58 -1.07
C GLY A 248 -4.41 -22.25 -0.13
N THR A 249 -3.33 -23.03 -0.23
CA THR A 249 -2.11 -22.86 0.54
C THR A 249 -0.94 -22.46 -0.36
N ASN A 250 0.14 -21.94 0.23
CA ASN A 250 1.37 -21.57 -0.49
C ASN A 250 1.14 -20.57 -1.64
N ILE A 251 0.22 -19.63 -1.42
CA ILE A 251 -0.23 -18.65 -2.42
C ILE A 251 0.90 -17.77 -2.96
N PRO A 252 1.90 -17.34 -2.15
CA PRO A 252 3.05 -16.64 -2.68
C PRO A 252 3.81 -17.42 -3.77
N ASN A 253 3.92 -18.75 -3.63
CA ASN A 253 4.57 -19.59 -4.63
C ASN A 253 3.66 -19.83 -5.84
N VAL A 254 2.36 -20.06 -5.61
CA VAL A 254 1.38 -20.18 -6.71
C VAL A 254 1.39 -18.94 -7.60
N MET A 255 1.46 -17.73 -7.02
CA MET A 255 1.59 -16.48 -7.78
C MET A 255 2.89 -16.43 -8.60
N LEU A 256 4.01 -16.89 -8.05
CA LEU A 256 5.29 -16.93 -8.78
C LEU A 256 5.26 -17.91 -9.95
N GLU A 257 4.72 -19.11 -9.74
CA GLU A 257 4.62 -20.14 -10.77
C GLU A 257 3.66 -19.72 -11.90
N THR A 258 2.47 -19.23 -11.54
CA THR A 258 1.46 -18.82 -12.53
C THR A 258 1.89 -17.57 -13.29
N SER A 259 2.55 -16.60 -12.65
CA SER A 259 3.12 -15.44 -13.35
C SER A 259 4.29 -15.81 -14.25
N GLN A 260 5.09 -16.83 -13.88
CA GLN A 260 6.13 -17.37 -14.75
C GLN A 260 5.53 -18.03 -15.99
N ALA A 261 4.50 -18.87 -15.82
CA ALA A 261 3.79 -19.46 -16.93
C ALA A 261 3.14 -18.41 -17.85
N LEU A 262 2.55 -17.35 -17.28
CA LEU A 262 2.01 -16.25 -18.08
C LEU A 262 3.11 -15.50 -18.85
N SER A 263 4.32 -15.33 -18.28
CA SER A 263 5.42 -14.70 -19.03
C SER A 263 5.91 -15.49 -20.25
N GLU A 264 5.51 -16.76 -20.38
CA GLU A 264 5.88 -17.65 -21.49
C GLU A 264 4.84 -17.62 -22.62
N VAL A 265 3.69 -16.94 -22.43
CA VAL A 265 2.68 -16.77 -23.47
C VAL A 265 2.65 -15.33 -23.99
N ASP A 266 2.03 -15.14 -25.16
CA ASP A 266 1.80 -13.80 -25.70
C ASP A 266 0.93 -12.96 -24.72
N PRO A 267 1.33 -11.71 -24.39
CA PRO A 267 0.54 -10.82 -23.54
C PRO A 267 -0.93 -10.65 -23.99
N GLU A 268 -1.21 -10.70 -25.29
CA GLU A 268 -2.59 -10.61 -25.81
C GLU A 268 -3.46 -11.78 -25.34
N ALA A 269 -2.86 -12.94 -25.05
CA ALA A 269 -3.57 -14.12 -24.56
C ALA A 269 -3.89 -14.05 -23.06
N HIS A 270 -3.22 -13.19 -22.28
CA HIS A 270 -3.43 -13.09 -20.83
C HIS A 270 -4.89 -12.84 -20.48
N SER A 271 -5.53 -11.89 -21.18
CA SER A 271 -6.93 -11.54 -20.92
C SER A 271 -7.85 -12.75 -21.02
N ARG A 272 -7.68 -13.58 -22.05
CA ARG A 272 -8.51 -14.76 -22.26
C ARG A 272 -8.18 -15.87 -21.27
N ILE A 273 -6.90 -16.14 -21.00
CA ILE A 273 -6.47 -17.15 -20.01
C ILE A 273 -7.04 -16.81 -18.63
N LEU A 274 -6.99 -15.54 -18.21
CA LEU A 274 -7.54 -15.13 -16.93
C LEU A 274 -9.08 -15.20 -16.91
N THR A 275 -9.78 -14.95 -18.04
CA THR A 275 -11.25 -15.16 -18.11
C THR A 275 -11.62 -16.61 -17.89
N LEU A 276 -10.90 -17.53 -18.52
CA LEU A 276 -11.10 -18.96 -18.33
C LEU A 276 -10.75 -19.38 -16.89
N SER A 277 -9.68 -18.82 -16.33
CA SER A 277 -9.27 -19.05 -14.93
C SER A 277 -10.33 -18.58 -13.93
N GLU A 278 -10.96 -17.43 -14.16
CA GLU A 278 -12.07 -16.93 -13.34
C GLU A 278 -13.29 -17.84 -13.37
N ALA A 279 -13.64 -18.39 -14.54
CA ALA A 279 -14.71 -19.39 -14.64
C ALA A 279 -14.33 -20.70 -13.94
N LEU A 280 -13.08 -21.12 -14.08
CA LEU A 280 -12.56 -22.34 -13.46
C LEU A 280 -12.51 -22.26 -11.93
N LEU A 281 -12.34 -21.06 -11.35
CA LEU A 281 -12.43 -20.85 -9.91
C LEU A 281 -13.77 -21.30 -9.32
N GLU A 282 -14.88 -21.16 -10.06
CA GLU A 282 -16.21 -21.59 -9.60
C GLU A 282 -16.36 -23.11 -9.61
N GLU A 283 -15.63 -23.80 -10.48
CA GLU A 283 -15.71 -25.25 -10.66
C GLU A 283 -14.70 -25.98 -9.75
N SER A 284 -13.42 -25.55 -9.78
CA SER A 284 -12.34 -26.14 -8.98
C SER A 284 -11.18 -25.14 -8.81
N PRO A 285 -11.09 -24.46 -7.66
CA PRO A 285 -9.98 -23.55 -7.36
C PRO A 285 -8.60 -24.20 -7.51
N ALA A 286 -8.47 -25.48 -7.14
CA ALA A 286 -7.22 -26.22 -7.21
C ALA A 286 -6.72 -26.45 -8.64
N ALA A 287 -7.60 -26.39 -9.64
CA ALA A 287 -7.23 -26.61 -11.04
C ALA A 287 -6.68 -25.35 -11.72
N VAL A 288 -6.94 -24.16 -11.18
CA VAL A 288 -6.55 -22.88 -11.80
C VAL A 288 -5.04 -22.75 -12.02
N PRO A 289 -4.17 -23.03 -11.02
CA PRO A 289 -2.73 -22.95 -11.24
C PRO A 289 -2.24 -23.91 -12.31
N GLU A 290 -2.80 -25.13 -12.34
CA GLU A 290 -2.42 -26.16 -13.31
C GLU A 290 -2.88 -25.80 -14.72
N PHE A 291 -4.08 -25.23 -14.87
CA PHE A 291 -4.56 -24.71 -16.14
C PHE A 291 -3.66 -23.61 -16.71
N ILE A 292 -3.27 -22.62 -15.90
CA ILE A 292 -2.38 -21.53 -16.34
C ILE A 292 -1.01 -22.09 -16.76
N LYS A 293 -0.44 -23.00 -15.96
CA LYS A 293 0.83 -23.69 -16.30
C LYS A 293 0.71 -24.55 -17.56
N GLY A 294 -0.44 -25.19 -17.78
CA GLY A 294 -0.73 -25.96 -18.99
C GLY A 294 -0.82 -25.07 -20.23
N CYS A 295 -1.42 -23.88 -20.12
CA CYS A 295 -1.48 -22.91 -21.23
C CYS A 295 -0.08 -22.58 -21.76
N ALA A 296 0.89 -22.30 -20.88
CA ALA A 296 2.28 -22.02 -21.28
C ALA A 296 2.90 -23.15 -22.12
N GLN A 297 2.54 -24.41 -21.84
CA GLN A 297 3.10 -25.57 -22.54
C GLN A 297 2.45 -25.85 -23.91
N ILE A 298 1.22 -25.40 -24.13
CA ILE A 298 0.42 -25.76 -25.32
C ILE A 298 0.21 -24.61 -26.30
N MET A 299 0.40 -23.36 -25.87
CA MET A 299 0.16 -22.15 -26.68
C MET A 299 1.08 -22.04 -27.90
N ASP A 300 2.24 -22.69 -27.90
CA ASP A 300 3.11 -22.80 -29.08
C ASP A 300 2.53 -23.68 -30.20
N ARG A 301 1.57 -24.55 -29.86
CA ARG A 301 1.02 -25.57 -30.76
C ARG A 301 -0.45 -25.34 -31.09
N LEU A 302 -1.15 -24.62 -30.24
CA LEU A 302 -2.59 -24.40 -30.33
C LEU A 302 -2.91 -22.91 -30.48
N SER A 303 -3.87 -22.61 -31.36
CA SER A 303 -4.52 -21.31 -31.37
C SER A 303 -5.35 -21.10 -30.11
N LEU A 304 -5.66 -19.83 -29.80
CA LEU A 304 -6.49 -19.48 -28.63
C LEU A 304 -7.85 -20.19 -28.65
N ALA A 305 -8.48 -20.30 -29.83
CA ALA A 305 -9.75 -21.02 -29.99
C ALA A 305 -9.64 -22.53 -29.70
N GLN A 306 -8.47 -23.14 -29.93
CA GLN A 306 -8.23 -24.55 -29.59
C GLN A 306 -7.93 -24.72 -28.10
N VAL A 307 -7.23 -23.77 -27.48
CA VAL A 307 -7.05 -23.75 -26.03
C VAL A 307 -8.40 -23.66 -25.30
N GLU A 308 -9.37 -22.92 -25.84
CA GLU A 308 -10.73 -22.89 -25.31
C GLU A 308 -11.43 -24.25 -25.39
N ARG A 309 -11.28 -24.99 -26.49
CA ARG A 309 -11.82 -26.37 -26.60
C ARG A 309 -11.12 -27.33 -25.65
N TRP A 310 -9.80 -27.21 -25.50
CA TRP A 310 -9.03 -27.98 -24.52
C TRP A 310 -9.50 -27.68 -23.09
N TYR A 311 -9.75 -26.41 -22.78
CA TYR A 311 -10.31 -25.97 -21.50
C TYR A 311 -11.69 -26.58 -21.23
N GLU A 312 -12.61 -26.54 -22.21
CA GLU A 312 -13.96 -27.11 -22.06
C GLU A 312 -13.91 -28.61 -21.76
N GLU A 313 -13.04 -29.36 -22.45
CA GLU A 313 -12.84 -30.78 -22.19
C GLU A 313 -12.29 -31.03 -20.77
N GLY A 314 -11.29 -30.25 -20.35
CA GLY A 314 -10.75 -30.31 -19.00
C GLY A 314 -11.78 -30.03 -17.91
N VAL A 315 -12.65 -29.04 -18.11
CA VAL A 315 -13.76 -28.73 -17.19
C VAL A 315 -14.79 -29.87 -17.16
N ASN A 316 -15.15 -30.44 -18.31
CA ASN A 316 -16.06 -31.58 -18.37
C ASN A 316 -15.51 -32.79 -17.61
N LEU A 317 -14.20 -33.04 -17.70
CA LEU A 317 -13.51 -34.07 -16.93
C LEU A 317 -13.49 -33.75 -15.43
N LEU A 318 -13.17 -32.53 -15.03
CA LEU A 318 -13.19 -32.11 -13.63
C LEU A 318 -14.54 -32.38 -12.96
N ARG A 319 -15.65 -32.08 -13.64
CA ARG A 319 -17.00 -32.31 -13.13
C ARG A 319 -17.33 -33.79 -12.93
N GLN A 320 -16.73 -34.67 -13.72
CA GLN A 320 -16.93 -36.12 -13.62
C GLN A 320 -15.96 -36.78 -12.65
N ASN A 321 -14.70 -36.34 -12.66
CA ASN A 321 -13.59 -36.85 -11.89
C ASN A 321 -12.58 -35.72 -11.59
N PRO A 322 -12.61 -35.13 -10.39
CA PRO A 322 -11.72 -34.03 -10.01
C PRO A 322 -10.23 -34.32 -10.19
N ASP A 323 -9.76 -35.51 -9.80
CA ASP A 323 -8.36 -35.91 -9.95
C ASP A 323 -7.98 -36.08 -11.42
N GLY A 324 -8.89 -36.63 -12.22
CA GLY A 324 -8.71 -36.79 -13.66
C GLY A 324 -8.61 -35.45 -14.39
N GLY A 325 -9.47 -34.49 -14.04
CA GLY A 325 -9.41 -33.14 -14.59
C GLY A 325 -8.16 -32.36 -14.16
N LEU A 326 -7.69 -32.56 -12.93
CA LEU A 326 -6.40 -31.99 -12.49
C LEU A 326 -5.22 -32.57 -13.30
N ALA A 327 -5.16 -33.89 -13.45
CA ALA A 327 -4.12 -34.54 -14.26
C ALA A 327 -4.20 -34.14 -15.75
N PHE A 328 -5.40 -33.83 -16.24
CA PHE A 328 -5.60 -33.29 -17.59
C PHE A 328 -4.94 -31.92 -17.75
N PHE A 329 -5.22 -30.96 -16.86
CA PHE A 329 -4.61 -29.63 -16.93
C PHE A 329 -3.08 -29.65 -16.70
N LYS A 330 -2.58 -30.65 -15.97
CA LYS A 330 -1.14 -30.91 -15.82
C LYS A 330 -0.48 -31.54 -17.06
N ILE A 331 -1.27 -31.99 -18.04
CA ILE A 331 -0.77 -32.73 -19.20
C ILE A 331 -0.07 -34.05 -18.77
N GLU A 332 -0.56 -34.67 -17.69
CA GLU A 332 -0.02 -35.92 -17.14
C GLU A 332 -0.86 -37.15 -17.52
N SER A 333 -1.95 -36.96 -18.26
CA SER A 333 -2.85 -38.03 -18.67
C SER A 333 -2.73 -38.33 -20.17
N ALA A 334 -2.77 -39.62 -20.52
CA ALA A 334 -2.83 -40.07 -21.92
C ALA A 334 -4.03 -39.46 -22.68
N HIS A 335 -5.11 -39.16 -21.96
CA HIS A 335 -6.27 -38.48 -22.53
C HIS A 335 -5.96 -37.02 -22.89
N SER A 336 -5.24 -36.27 -22.04
CA SER A 336 -4.77 -34.92 -22.37
C SER A 336 -3.88 -34.92 -23.61
N GLU A 337 -2.90 -35.84 -23.69
CA GLU A 337 -2.02 -35.95 -24.85
C GLU A 337 -2.82 -36.22 -26.14
N SER A 338 -3.77 -37.16 -26.10
CA SER A 338 -4.63 -37.47 -27.25
C SER A 338 -5.49 -36.30 -27.71
N VAL A 339 -6.06 -35.53 -26.77
CA VAL A 339 -6.85 -34.32 -27.10
C VAL A 339 -5.95 -33.24 -27.72
N LEU A 340 -4.73 -33.05 -27.21
CA LEU A 340 -3.78 -32.09 -27.76
C LEU A 340 -3.32 -32.46 -29.18
N GLU A 341 -3.09 -33.75 -29.47
CA GLU A 341 -2.79 -34.21 -30.84
C GLU A 341 -3.96 -33.97 -31.80
N ALA A 342 -5.19 -34.27 -31.37
CA ALA A 342 -6.39 -34.05 -32.19
C ALA A 342 -6.64 -32.56 -32.46
N LEU A 343 -6.39 -31.68 -31.49
CA LEU A 343 -6.54 -30.23 -31.67
C LEU A 343 -5.42 -29.64 -32.53
N SER A 344 -4.18 -30.07 -32.33
CA SER A 344 -3.02 -29.53 -33.07
C SER A 344 -3.02 -29.95 -34.55
N SER A 345 -3.44 -31.18 -34.86
CA SER A 345 -3.58 -31.63 -36.26
C SER A 345 -4.62 -30.82 -37.04
N GLY A 346 -5.65 -30.26 -36.39
CA GLY A 346 -6.58 -29.32 -37.01
C GLY A 346 -5.92 -28.03 -37.51
N VAL A 347 -4.81 -27.58 -36.88
CA VAL A 347 -4.07 -26.37 -37.28
C VAL A 347 -3.37 -26.56 -38.64
N GLU A 348 -2.89 -27.77 -38.92
CA GLU A 348 -2.21 -28.06 -40.20
C GLU A 348 -3.19 -27.98 -41.38
N PHE A 349 -4.46 -28.35 -41.20
CA PHE A 349 -5.47 -28.29 -42.26
C PHE A 349 -5.96 -26.87 -42.56
N ASP A 350 -6.02 -25.98 -41.56
CA ASP A 350 -6.45 -24.57 -41.77
C ASP A 350 -5.34 -23.68 -42.37
N ARG A 351 -4.09 -24.16 -42.42
CA ARG A 351 -2.93 -23.45 -43.03
C ARG A 351 -2.65 -23.83 -44.49
N ILE A 352 -3.36 -24.80 -45.06
CA ILE A 352 -3.27 -25.22 -46.47
C ILE A 352 -4.44 -24.62 -47.25
#